data_AF-A0A3G9JWR8-F1
#
_entry.id   AF-A0A3G9JWR8-F1
#
_cell.length_a   1.000
_cell.length_b   1.000
_cell.length_c   1.000
_cell.angle_alpha   90.00
_cell.angle_beta   90.00
_cell.angle_gamma   90.00
#
_symmetry.space_group_name_H-M   'P 1'
#
loop_
_entity.id
_entity.type
_entity.pdbx_description
1 polymer ?
#
loop_
_entity_poly.entity_id
_entity_poly.type
_entity_poly.pdbx_seq_one_letter_code
_entity_poly.pdbx_strand_id
1 'polypeptide(L)'
;MISRKEFDAYNLEVARLGDEAASNVEESIMGWCRAHGDATVAEKREAAKVIMDGFVQAYDEEAARFAADWYDYRAELGGARLDQALTMTTYSPESVDEVARYQAKKLAKKGDAAFAKACGEYARNDLFRSLNETIIVNVGRDRKKGARFARVPTGTETCTFCLMLASRGAVYHTRKTAGEFRRFHRGCDCKVMVGFEDNPDAELVEGVRPEELRSQLAQFKDIDEDESLTSAEKDAAKRAVLGSPGPPVAYKKPKEAFAHERGGSYDLAAHEALRAAGHEVVVRKEDAPEGFSNIDLLLDGRLCELKSPTSDASGINGLRFIERNIRKAVRQFEKVEGGPVRPSIVALNCEEVPVTREDALKRVRLEMSRHDIDRVILLTRGGAIDDIKK
;
A
#
# COMPACT_ATOMS: atom_id res chain seq x y z
N MET A 1 11.19 7.96 25.55
CA MET A 1 10.71 6.83 24.73
C MET A 1 9.18 6.87 24.61
N ILE A 2 8.64 6.55 23.43
CA ILE A 2 7.23 6.33 23.12
C ILE A 2 7.01 4.81 23.18
N SER A 3 6.00 4.33 23.92
CA SER A 3 5.73 2.88 23.97
C SER A 3 5.18 2.36 22.65
N ARG A 4 5.37 1.06 22.37
CA ARG A 4 4.89 0.42 21.15
C ARG A 4 3.37 0.56 21.03
N LYS A 5 2.67 0.29 22.13
CA LYS A 5 1.20 0.45 22.24
C LYS A 5 0.73 1.86 21.90
N GLU A 6 1.43 2.88 22.39
CA GLU A 6 1.08 4.28 22.15
C GLU A 6 1.33 4.67 20.69
N PHE A 7 2.45 4.22 20.12
CA PHE A 7 2.74 4.45 18.70
C PHE A 7 1.77 3.68 17.78
N ASP A 8 1.34 2.47 18.15
CA ASP A 8 0.29 1.73 17.44
C ASP A 8 -1.05 2.47 17.46
N ALA A 9 -1.46 2.98 18.62
CA ALA A 9 -2.69 3.77 18.74
C ALA A 9 -2.63 5.05 17.89
N TYR A 10 -1.49 5.75 17.91
CA TYR A 10 -1.25 6.90 17.03
C TYR A 10 -1.37 6.52 15.56
N ASN A 11 -0.71 5.43 15.12
CA ASN A 11 -0.76 4.99 13.73
C ASN A 11 -2.17 4.56 13.29
N LEU A 12 -2.92 3.90 14.17
CA LEU A 12 -4.29 3.49 13.89
C LEU A 12 -5.19 4.70 13.65
N GLU A 13 -5.07 5.73 14.48
CA GLU A 13 -5.87 6.94 14.34
C GLU A 13 -5.49 7.73 13.08
N VAL A 14 -4.19 7.84 12.80
CA VAL A 14 -3.72 8.47 11.56
C VAL A 14 -4.18 7.70 10.33
N ALA A 15 -4.18 6.37 10.37
CA ALA A 15 -4.70 5.55 9.28
C ALA A 15 -6.20 5.78 9.09
N ARG A 16 -6.98 5.79 10.18
CA ARG A 16 -8.42 6.09 10.14
C ARG A 16 -8.71 7.42 9.46
N LEU A 17 -8.05 8.51 9.90
CA LEU A 17 -8.19 9.83 9.28
C LEU A 17 -7.83 9.82 7.79
N GLY A 18 -6.73 9.16 7.43
CA GLY A 18 -6.29 9.04 6.04
C GLY A 18 -7.27 8.27 5.16
N ASP A 19 -7.82 7.17 5.67
CA ASP A 19 -8.74 6.31 4.94
C ASP A 19 -10.13 6.95 4.81
N GLU A 20 -10.58 7.70 5.81
CA GLU A 20 -11.78 8.55 5.72
C GLU A 20 -11.61 9.67 4.70
N ALA A 21 -10.47 10.37 4.70
CA ALA A 21 -10.18 11.41 3.72
C ALA A 21 -10.18 10.86 2.28
N ALA A 22 -9.57 9.69 2.08
CA ALA A 22 -9.59 9.04 0.77
C ALA A 22 -11.02 8.65 0.35
N SER A 23 -11.75 7.97 1.24
CA SER A 23 -13.07 7.43 0.94
C SER A 23 -14.09 8.54 0.68
N ASN A 24 -14.10 9.60 1.49
CA ASN A 24 -15.06 10.69 1.34
C ASN A 24 -14.85 11.47 0.03
N VAL A 25 -13.60 11.68 -0.39
CA VAL A 25 -13.31 12.28 -1.70
C VAL A 25 -13.70 11.34 -2.83
N GLU A 26 -13.32 10.06 -2.76
CA GLU A 26 -13.62 9.06 -3.78
C GLU A 26 -15.14 8.91 -3.97
N GLU A 27 -15.89 8.72 -2.88
CA GLU A 27 -17.34 8.54 -2.90
C GLU A 27 -18.06 9.79 -3.39
N SER A 28 -17.62 10.99 -3.00
CA SER A 28 -18.22 12.25 -3.44
C SER A 28 -18.02 12.47 -4.94
N ILE A 29 -16.81 12.24 -5.46
CA ILE A 29 -16.55 12.33 -6.90
C ILE A 29 -17.35 11.27 -7.66
N MET A 30 -17.37 10.03 -7.17
CA MET A 30 -18.15 8.94 -7.79
C MET A 30 -19.65 9.22 -7.77
N GLY A 31 -20.17 9.77 -6.67
CA GLY A 31 -21.55 10.21 -6.55
C GLY A 31 -21.88 11.28 -7.60
N TRP A 32 -21.02 12.29 -7.72
CA TRP A 32 -21.18 13.35 -8.72
C TRP A 32 -21.15 12.81 -10.16
N CYS A 33 -20.16 11.99 -10.50
CA CYS A 33 -20.02 11.39 -11.83
C CYS A 33 -21.23 10.51 -12.21
N ARG A 34 -21.78 9.74 -11.26
CA ARG A 34 -22.98 8.92 -11.49
C ARG A 34 -24.22 9.77 -11.74
N ALA A 35 -24.36 10.89 -11.02
CA ALA A 35 -25.46 11.83 -11.23
C ALA A 35 -25.35 12.60 -12.56
N HIS A 36 -24.14 12.68 -13.13
CA HIS A 36 -23.84 13.42 -14.36
C HIS A 36 -23.15 12.50 -15.39
N GLY A 37 -23.83 11.42 -15.79
CA GLY A 37 -23.25 10.39 -16.66
C GLY A 37 -22.71 10.92 -18.00
N ASP A 38 -23.37 11.93 -18.57
CA ASP A 38 -23.00 12.56 -19.85
C ASP A 38 -21.96 13.70 -19.70
N ALA A 39 -21.49 13.96 -18.48
CA ALA A 39 -20.52 15.02 -18.24
C ALA A 39 -19.20 14.76 -18.97
N THR A 40 -18.67 15.82 -19.57
CA THR A 40 -17.37 15.84 -20.23
C THR A 40 -16.24 15.63 -19.22
N VAL A 41 -15.06 15.26 -19.72
CA VAL A 41 -13.84 15.17 -18.91
C VAL A 41 -13.53 16.49 -18.20
N ALA A 42 -13.81 17.63 -18.85
CA ALA A 42 -13.60 18.95 -18.27
C ALA A 42 -14.55 19.21 -17.09
N GLU A 43 -15.84 18.89 -17.23
CA GLU A 43 -16.82 19.06 -16.16
C GLU A 43 -16.53 18.14 -14.97
N LYS A 44 -16.21 16.87 -15.22
CA LYS A 44 -15.79 15.92 -14.17
C LYS A 44 -14.55 16.41 -13.41
N ARG A 45 -13.60 17.02 -14.11
CA ARG A 45 -12.40 17.62 -13.50
C ARG A 45 -12.74 18.80 -12.60
N GLU A 46 -13.54 19.76 -13.09
CA GLU A 46 -13.91 20.94 -12.29
C GLU A 46 -14.72 20.56 -11.05
N ALA A 47 -15.63 19.59 -11.18
CA ALA A 47 -16.36 19.06 -10.04
C ALA A 47 -15.42 18.41 -9.01
N ALA A 48 -14.50 17.56 -9.47
CA ALA A 48 -13.51 16.94 -8.58
C ALA A 48 -12.61 17.97 -7.89
N LYS A 49 -12.19 19.03 -8.59
CA LYS A 49 -11.42 20.12 -7.99
C LYS A 49 -12.18 20.73 -6.81
N VAL A 50 -13.44 21.13 -6.99
CA VAL A 50 -14.25 21.75 -5.93
C VAL A 50 -14.46 20.80 -4.76
N ILE A 51 -14.75 19.53 -5.03
CA ILE A 51 -14.93 18.50 -4.00
C ILE A 51 -13.63 18.31 -3.21
N MET A 52 -12.50 18.14 -3.91
CA MET A 52 -11.20 17.96 -3.28
C MET A 52 -10.79 19.18 -2.45
N ASP A 53 -11.03 20.40 -2.94
CA ASP A 53 -10.67 21.65 -2.25
C ASP A 53 -11.23 21.68 -0.82
N GLY A 54 -12.54 21.40 -0.67
CA GLY A 54 -13.20 21.38 0.63
C GLY A 54 -12.73 20.25 1.54
N PHE A 55 -12.65 19.02 1.02
CA PHE A 55 -12.24 17.86 1.84
C PHE A 55 -10.77 17.92 2.24
N VAL A 56 -9.86 18.19 1.30
CA VAL A 56 -8.42 18.24 1.57
C VAL A 56 -8.12 19.30 2.62
N GLN A 57 -8.70 20.51 2.49
CA GLN A 57 -8.52 21.55 3.49
C GLN A 57 -8.96 21.10 4.89
N ALA A 58 -10.18 20.58 5.01
CA ALA A 58 -10.74 20.19 6.30
C ALA A 58 -9.93 19.07 6.98
N TYR A 59 -9.53 18.06 6.22
CA TYR A 59 -8.75 16.93 6.72
C TYR A 59 -7.31 17.31 7.06
N ASP A 60 -6.69 18.22 6.29
CA ASP A 60 -5.37 18.75 6.61
C ASP A 60 -5.38 19.53 7.93
N GLU A 61 -6.42 20.34 8.17
CA GLU A 61 -6.61 21.07 9.43
C GLU A 61 -6.81 20.11 10.62
N GLU A 62 -7.59 19.04 10.44
CA GLU A 62 -7.78 18.00 11.45
C GLU A 62 -6.47 17.29 11.78
N ALA A 63 -5.72 16.86 10.77
CA ALA A 63 -4.44 16.21 10.94
C ALA A 63 -3.38 17.12 11.59
N ALA A 64 -3.38 18.41 11.25
CA ALA A 64 -2.50 19.38 11.88
C ALA A 64 -2.83 19.57 13.37
N ARG A 65 -4.12 19.65 13.74
CA ARG A 65 -4.53 19.71 15.15
C ARG A 65 -4.11 18.44 15.91
N PHE A 66 -4.42 17.27 15.34
CA PHE A 66 -4.03 15.99 15.94
C PHE A 66 -2.51 15.89 16.18
N ALA A 67 -1.71 16.34 15.21
CA ALA A 67 -0.26 16.38 15.34
C ALA A 67 0.24 17.39 16.39
N ALA A 68 -0.41 18.56 16.50
CA ALA A 68 -0.08 19.57 17.50
C ALA A 68 -0.40 19.06 18.92
N ASP A 69 -1.58 18.48 19.13
CA ASP A 69 -1.98 17.89 20.42
C ASP A 69 -1.02 16.76 20.83
N TRP A 70 -0.65 15.91 19.86
CA TRP A 70 0.36 14.87 20.08
C TRP A 70 1.72 15.46 20.47
N TYR A 71 2.17 16.52 19.80
CA TYR A 71 3.44 17.17 20.11
C TYR A 71 3.46 17.71 21.54
N ASP A 72 2.40 18.44 21.94
CA ASP A 72 2.29 19.02 23.29
C ASP A 72 2.24 17.93 24.36
N TYR A 73 1.46 16.86 24.14
CA TYR A 73 1.42 15.69 25.01
C TYR A 73 2.80 15.04 25.17
N ARG A 74 3.55 14.85 24.07
CA ARG A 74 4.89 14.27 24.11
C ARG A 74 5.92 15.18 24.79
N ALA A 75 5.78 16.49 24.63
CA ALA A 75 6.61 17.48 25.32
C ALA A 75 6.38 17.45 26.83
N GLU A 76 5.12 17.43 27.26
CA GLU A 76 4.75 17.36 28.68
C GLU A 76 5.25 16.07 29.33
N LEU A 77 5.02 14.91 28.72
CA LEU A 77 5.55 13.64 29.20
C LEU A 77 7.08 13.59 29.24
N GLY A 78 7.74 14.29 28.31
CA GLY A 78 9.19 14.44 28.29
C GLY A 78 9.73 15.43 29.33
N GLY A 79 8.86 16.11 30.09
CA GLY A 79 9.23 17.16 31.04
C GLY A 79 9.68 18.47 30.38
N ALA A 80 9.47 18.63 29.08
CA ALA A 80 9.85 19.82 28.33
C ALA A 80 8.81 20.93 28.53
N ARG A 81 9.26 22.12 28.93
CA ARG A 81 8.40 23.31 29.04
C ARG A 81 8.42 24.08 27.71
N LEU A 82 7.48 23.73 26.83
CA LEU A 82 7.33 24.34 25.51
C LEU A 82 6.08 25.23 25.45
N ASP A 83 6.06 26.13 24.46
CA ASP A 83 4.84 26.85 24.12
C ASP A 83 3.90 25.90 23.35
N GLN A 84 2.59 26.16 23.39
CA GLN A 84 1.61 25.34 22.68
C GLN A 84 1.99 25.14 21.21
N ALA A 85 1.81 23.93 20.69
CA ALA A 85 2.18 23.58 19.32
C ALA A 85 1.37 24.37 18.29
N LEU A 86 2.05 24.83 17.24
CA LEU A 86 1.44 25.45 16.07
C LEU A 86 0.89 24.38 15.14
N THR A 87 -0.26 24.60 14.53
CA THR A 87 -0.77 23.78 13.43
C THR A 87 -0.19 24.25 12.10
N MET A 88 0.16 23.33 11.21
CA MET A 88 0.62 23.64 9.85
C MET A 88 0.03 22.69 8.83
N THR A 89 -0.59 23.23 7.79
CA THR A 89 -1.17 22.47 6.68
C THR A 89 -0.31 22.60 5.42
N THR A 90 -0.37 21.59 4.55
CA THR A 90 0.24 21.61 3.21
C THR A 90 -0.76 21.87 2.09
N TYR A 91 -2.05 21.94 2.43
CA TYR A 91 -3.13 22.34 1.54
C TYR A 91 -2.78 23.59 0.71
N SER A 92 -3.03 23.48 -0.59
CA SER A 92 -2.94 24.57 -1.56
C SER A 92 -3.98 24.32 -2.65
N PRO A 93 -4.87 25.30 -2.94
CA PRO A 93 -5.83 25.20 -4.04
C PRO A 93 -5.15 24.91 -5.39
N GLU A 94 -3.95 25.46 -5.60
CA GLU A 94 -3.14 25.23 -6.80
C GLU A 94 -2.72 23.76 -6.90
N SER A 95 -2.27 23.16 -5.80
CA SER A 95 -1.89 21.74 -5.75
C SER A 95 -3.08 20.82 -6.02
N VAL A 96 -4.25 21.13 -5.43
CA VAL A 96 -5.50 20.41 -5.69
C VAL A 96 -5.87 20.48 -7.17
N ASP A 97 -5.80 21.67 -7.77
CA ASP A 97 -6.12 21.90 -9.17
C ASP A 97 -5.16 21.16 -10.14
N GLU A 98 -3.86 21.21 -9.86
CA GLU A 98 -2.84 20.46 -10.59
C GLU A 98 -3.10 18.95 -10.54
N VAL A 99 -3.45 18.42 -9.36
CA VAL A 99 -3.76 17.01 -9.18
C VAL A 99 -5.03 16.64 -9.93
N ALA A 100 -6.12 17.40 -9.80
CA ALA A 100 -7.37 17.14 -10.52
C ALA A 100 -7.12 17.09 -12.04
N ARG A 101 -6.34 18.04 -12.59
CA ARG A 101 -5.93 18.03 -14.01
C ARG A 101 -5.12 16.80 -14.37
N TYR A 102 -4.13 16.45 -13.55
CA TYR A 102 -3.27 15.31 -13.82
C TYR A 102 -4.05 13.99 -13.78
N GLN A 103 -4.89 13.80 -12.76
CA GLN A 103 -5.68 12.58 -12.60
C GLN A 103 -6.80 12.46 -13.63
N ALA A 104 -7.35 13.57 -14.15
CA ALA A 104 -8.38 13.54 -15.20
C ALA A 104 -7.95 12.78 -16.46
N LYS A 105 -6.64 12.63 -16.72
CA LYS A 105 -6.10 11.76 -17.78
C LYS A 105 -6.54 10.30 -17.63
N LYS A 106 -6.91 9.86 -16.43
CA LYS A 106 -7.43 8.51 -16.16
C LYS A 106 -8.86 8.33 -16.65
N LEU A 107 -9.68 9.38 -16.72
CA LEU A 107 -11.07 9.29 -17.17
C LEU A 107 -11.16 8.63 -18.55
N ALA A 108 -10.30 9.04 -19.49
CA ALA A 108 -10.27 8.50 -20.84
C ALA A 108 -9.76 7.05 -20.95
N LYS A 109 -8.94 6.57 -19.98
CA LYS A 109 -8.24 5.28 -20.08
C LYS A 109 -8.76 4.21 -19.11
N LYS A 110 -9.29 4.63 -17.97
CA LYS A 110 -9.58 3.78 -16.81
C LYS A 110 -10.94 4.11 -16.16
N GLY A 111 -11.66 5.11 -16.67
CA GLY A 111 -13.00 5.49 -16.20
C GLY A 111 -13.02 6.27 -14.89
N ASP A 112 -14.24 6.55 -14.43
CA ASP A 112 -14.53 7.43 -13.29
C ASP A 112 -13.99 6.89 -11.97
N ALA A 113 -14.11 5.58 -11.73
CA ALA A 113 -13.63 4.95 -10.49
C ALA A 113 -12.12 5.11 -10.30
N ALA A 114 -11.34 4.91 -11.36
CA ALA A 114 -9.88 5.08 -11.28
C ALA A 114 -9.46 6.55 -11.11
N PHE A 115 -10.26 7.49 -11.62
CA PHE A 115 -10.05 8.92 -11.40
C PHE A 115 -10.37 9.30 -9.95
N ALA A 116 -11.55 8.95 -9.45
CA ALA A 116 -11.99 9.24 -8.10
C ALA A 116 -11.04 8.64 -7.03
N LYS A 117 -10.65 7.37 -7.19
CA LYS A 117 -9.67 6.72 -6.31
C LYS A 117 -8.34 7.47 -6.26
N ALA A 118 -7.84 7.93 -7.41
CA ALA A 118 -6.59 8.67 -7.46
C ALA A 118 -6.68 10.07 -6.80
N CYS A 119 -7.86 10.68 -6.82
CA CYS A 119 -8.14 11.92 -6.08
C CYS A 119 -8.23 11.66 -4.57
N GLY A 120 -8.90 10.58 -4.14
CA GLY A 120 -8.94 10.17 -2.73
C GLY A 120 -7.56 9.86 -2.16
N GLU A 121 -6.73 9.13 -2.91
CA GLU A 121 -5.34 8.88 -2.53
C GLU A 121 -4.52 10.17 -2.37
N TYR A 122 -4.80 11.22 -3.16
CA TYR A 122 -4.16 12.52 -2.95
C TYR A 122 -4.55 13.12 -1.60
N ALA A 123 -5.83 13.13 -1.27
CA ALA A 123 -6.32 13.68 0.00
C ALA A 123 -5.65 12.99 1.20
N ARG A 124 -5.59 11.66 1.19
CA ARG A 124 -4.86 10.88 2.22
C ARG A 124 -3.38 11.26 2.31
N ASN A 125 -2.71 11.42 1.18
CA ASN A 125 -1.28 11.76 1.17
C ASN A 125 -1.00 13.22 1.57
N ASP A 126 -1.93 14.16 1.30
CA ASP A 126 -1.82 15.55 1.77
C ASP A 126 -2.01 15.63 3.29
N LEU A 127 -3.00 14.90 3.81
CA LEU A 127 -3.24 14.75 5.24
C LEU A 127 -1.99 14.29 5.98
N PHE A 128 -1.32 13.25 5.48
CA PHE A 128 -0.09 12.74 6.08
C PHE A 128 1.08 13.73 5.97
N ARG A 129 1.10 14.56 4.94
CA ARG A 129 2.09 15.64 4.80
C ARG A 129 1.85 16.74 5.83
N SER A 130 0.60 17.18 6.03
CA SER A 130 0.21 18.16 7.05
C SER A 130 0.52 17.70 8.47
N LEU A 131 0.23 16.43 8.78
CA LEU A 131 0.59 15.82 10.06
C LEU A 131 2.09 15.88 10.32
N ASN A 132 2.90 15.43 9.35
CA ASN A 132 4.35 15.43 9.48
C ASN A 132 4.91 16.85 9.53
N GLU A 133 4.37 17.76 8.73
CA GLU A 133 4.82 19.15 8.68
C GLU A 133 4.60 19.85 10.02
N THR A 134 3.44 19.66 10.64
CA THR A 134 3.14 20.20 11.96
C THR A 134 4.19 19.83 13.00
N ILE A 135 4.62 18.56 13.07
CA ILE A 135 5.70 18.16 13.99
C ILE A 135 7.01 18.87 13.63
N ILE A 136 7.36 18.95 12.35
CA ILE A 136 8.64 19.53 11.89
C ILE A 136 8.75 21.01 12.21
N VAL A 137 7.69 21.81 12.00
CA VAL A 137 7.76 23.25 12.32
C VAL A 137 7.89 23.49 13.82
N ASN A 138 7.20 22.72 14.66
CA ASN A 138 7.33 22.83 16.11
C ASN A 138 8.71 22.40 16.59
N VAL A 139 9.26 21.29 16.09
CA VAL A 139 10.64 20.90 16.39
C VAL A 139 11.63 21.99 15.94
N GLY A 140 11.42 22.59 14.76
CA GLY A 140 12.26 23.67 14.26
C GLY A 140 12.26 24.90 15.17
N ARG A 141 11.08 25.27 15.68
CA ARG A 141 10.88 26.33 16.67
C ARG A 141 11.59 25.99 17.99
N ASP A 142 11.42 24.77 18.48
CA ASP A 142 11.83 24.35 19.83
C ASP A 142 13.22 23.69 19.87
N ARG A 143 13.97 23.69 18.77
CA ARG A 143 15.30 23.05 18.68
C ARG A 143 16.28 23.45 19.80
N LYS A 144 16.22 24.71 20.26
CA LYS A 144 17.07 25.23 21.34
C LYS A 144 16.65 24.71 22.72
N LYS A 145 15.45 24.18 22.84
CA LYS A 145 14.86 23.57 24.03
C LYS A 145 14.99 22.04 24.01
N GLY A 146 15.83 21.49 23.11
CA GLY A 146 16.11 20.05 23.02
C GLY A 146 15.22 19.26 22.06
N ALA A 147 14.25 19.90 21.40
CA ALA A 147 13.37 19.20 20.45
C ALA A 147 14.14 18.72 19.21
N ARG A 148 13.97 17.44 18.90
CA ARG A 148 14.47 16.76 17.70
C ARG A 148 13.36 15.88 17.13
N PHE A 149 13.47 15.46 15.89
CA PHE A 149 12.60 14.43 15.34
C PHE A 149 13.39 13.29 14.70
N ALA A 150 12.76 12.12 14.66
CA ALA A 150 13.18 10.99 13.85
C ALA A 150 12.10 10.66 12.81
N ARG A 151 12.52 10.03 11.72
CA ARG A 151 11.62 9.23 10.89
C ARG A 151 11.40 7.89 11.58
N VAL A 152 10.17 7.42 11.64
CA VAL A 152 9.84 6.12 12.20
C VAL A 152 9.07 5.31 11.14
N PRO A 153 9.63 4.18 10.67
CA PRO A 153 8.93 3.29 9.75
C PRO A 153 7.77 2.60 10.47
N THR A 154 6.68 2.34 9.76
CA THR A 154 5.52 1.63 10.33
C THR A 154 5.46 0.15 9.92
N GLY A 155 6.32 -0.27 8.99
CA GLY A 155 6.46 -1.65 8.53
C GLY A 155 5.65 -1.99 7.27
N THR A 156 4.54 -1.31 7.00
CA THR A 156 3.68 -1.62 5.83
C THR A 156 4.32 -1.23 4.50
N GLU A 157 4.83 0.01 4.38
CA GLU A 157 5.50 0.53 3.18
C GLU A 157 6.75 1.35 3.59
N THR A 158 7.90 0.69 3.70
CA THR A 158 9.17 1.35 4.06
C THR A 158 10.18 1.22 2.93
N CYS A 159 10.40 2.31 2.18
CA CYS A 159 11.46 2.35 1.17
C CYS A 159 12.86 2.55 1.80
N THR A 160 13.90 2.21 1.05
CA THR A 160 15.32 2.35 1.43
C THR A 160 15.68 3.77 1.88
N PHE A 161 15.08 4.77 1.23
CA PHE A 161 15.28 6.17 1.63
C PHE A 161 14.69 6.48 3.01
N CYS A 162 13.48 5.99 3.30
CA CYS A 162 12.85 6.18 4.61
C CYS A 162 13.62 5.43 5.71
N LEU A 163 14.04 4.20 5.44
CA LEU A 163 14.85 3.41 6.37
C LEU A 163 16.20 4.10 6.65
N MET A 164 16.83 4.67 5.63
CA MET A 164 18.07 5.45 5.77
C MET A 164 17.88 6.66 6.67
N LEU A 165 16.78 7.39 6.54
CA LEU A 165 16.51 8.53 7.42
C LEU A 165 16.20 8.09 8.85
N ALA A 166 15.44 7.02 9.01
CA ALA A 166 15.05 6.49 10.31
C ALA A 166 16.25 5.95 11.09
N SER A 167 17.21 5.32 10.41
CA SER A 167 18.42 4.76 11.04
C SER A 167 19.37 5.80 11.63
N ARG A 168 19.12 7.09 11.40
CA ARG A 168 19.86 8.18 12.06
C ARG A 168 19.30 8.55 13.43
N GLY A 169 18.11 8.07 13.78
CA GLY A 169 17.43 8.38 15.03
C GLY A 169 16.94 9.84 15.12
N ALA A 170 16.73 10.31 16.36
CA ALA A 170 16.15 11.62 16.64
C ALA A 170 17.20 12.73 16.52
N VAL A 171 17.64 13.04 15.31
CA VAL A 171 18.73 14.00 15.04
C VAL A 171 18.29 15.23 14.25
N TYR A 172 17.06 15.25 13.77
CA TYR A 172 16.60 16.28 12.84
C TYR A 172 15.92 17.43 13.57
N HIS A 173 16.16 18.66 13.12
CA HIS A 173 15.48 19.85 13.63
C HIS A 173 14.60 20.53 12.59
N THR A 174 14.90 20.29 11.31
CA THR A 174 14.21 20.91 10.17
C THR A 174 14.19 19.94 9.00
N ARG A 175 13.37 20.25 8.00
CA ARG A 175 13.42 19.60 6.69
C ARG A 175 14.83 19.58 6.07
N LYS A 176 15.56 20.69 6.19
CA LYS A 176 16.90 20.82 5.60
C LYS A 176 17.90 19.87 6.26
N THR A 177 17.90 19.78 7.58
CA THR A 177 18.77 18.86 8.33
C THR A 177 18.46 17.39 8.07
N ALA A 178 17.29 17.09 7.53
CA ALA A 178 16.90 15.77 7.09
C ALA A 178 17.12 15.50 5.58
N GLY A 179 17.88 16.35 4.88
CA GLY A 179 18.28 16.13 3.48
C GLY A 179 17.28 16.61 2.42
N GLU A 180 16.66 17.78 2.61
CA GLU A 180 15.69 18.41 1.69
C GLU A 180 14.38 17.61 1.48
N PHE A 181 13.73 17.46 2.63
CA PHE A 181 12.46 16.83 2.98
C PHE A 181 11.21 17.28 2.18
N ARG A 182 11.02 16.78 0.94
CA ARG A 182 9.70 16.80 0.27
C ARG A 182 9.34 15.52 -0.48
N ARG A 183 10.20 14.50 -0.50
CA ARG A 183 9.98 13.28 -1.28
C ARG A 183 9.36 12.19 -0.43
N PHE A 184 8.07 12.33 -0.17
CA PHE A 184 7.23 11.18 0.14
C PHE A 184 6.80 10.57 -1.19
N HIS A 185 7.07 9.28 -1.38
CA HIS A 185 6.46 8.58 -2.52
C HIS A 185 4.97 8.36 -2.21
N ARG A 186 4.18 8.10 -3.26
CA ARG A 186 2.78 7.69 -3.10
C ARG A 186 2.74 6.44 -2.20
N GLY A 187 1.89 6.47 -1.18
CA GLY A 187 1.75 5.37 -0.21
C GLY A 187 2.79 5.33 0.91
N CYS A 188 3.70 6.31 0.99
CA CYS A 188 4.65 6.39 2.10
C CYS A 188 3.91 6.61 3.43
N ASP A 189 4.12 5.70 4.39
CA ASP A 189 3.41 5.72 5.68
C ASP A 189 4.29 6.14 6.87
N CYS A 190 5.60 6.38 6.64
CA CYS A 190 6.54 6.70 7.69
C CYS A 190 6.12 7.96 8.47
N LYS A 191 6.27 7.90 9.79
CA LYS A 191 5.89 9.00 10.69
C LYS A 191 7.08 9.87 11.04
N VAL A 192 6.82 11.14 11.33
CA VAL A 192 7.76 12.04 11.99
C VAL A 192 7.40 12.11 13.46
N MET A 193 8.29 11.63 14.32
CA MET A 193 8.06 11.58 15.76
C MET A 193 9.04 12.51 16.48
N VAL A 194 8.52 13.31 17.42
CA VAL A 194 9.34 14.20 18.26
C VAL A 194 10.03 13.42 19.39
N GLY A 195 11.29 13.75 19.65
CA GLY A 195 12.08 13.27 20.77
C GLY A 195 12.84 14.42 21.46
N PHE A 196 13.16 14.21 22.73
CA PHE A 196 13.85 15.19 23.59
C PHE A 196 15.15 14.64 24.20
N GLU A 197 15.49 13.39 23.87
CA GLU A 197 16.73 12.77 24.31
C GLU A 197 17.88 13.21 23.40
N ASP A 198 19.04 13.50 24.00
CA ASP A 198 20.20 13.96 23.24
C ASP A 198 20.96 12.85 22.54
N ASN A 199 20.78 11.59 22.97
CA ASN A 199 21.40 10.43 22.35
C ASN A 199 20.74 10.09 21.00
N PRO A 200 21.46 10.21 19.86
CA PRO A 200 20.93 9.85 18.55
C PRO A 200 20.47 8.40 18.42
N ASP A 201 21.10 7.49 19.16
CA ASP A 201 20.82 6.06 19.14
C ASP A 201 19.77 5.65 20.18
N ALA A 202 19.20 6.62 20.90
CA ALA A 202 18.10 6.37 21.80
C ALA A 202 16.89 5.79 21.05
N GLU A 203 16.25 4.84 21.71
CA GLU A 203 15.01 4.23 21.25
C GLU A 203 13.87 5.23 21.43
N LEU A 204 13.61 6.01 20.37
CA LEU A 204 12.53 6.98 20.40
C LEU A 204 11.17 6.30 20.52
N VAL A 205 10.99 5.19 19.82
CA VAL A 205 9.81 4.33 19.83
C VAL A 205 10.26 2.93 20.20
N GLU A 206 9.58 2.32 21.16
CA GLU A 206 9.82 0.94 21.58
C GLU A 206 9.73 -0.04 20.39
N GLY A 207 10.73 -0.91 20.26
CA GLY A 207 11.01 -1.79 19.14
C GLY A 207 11.77 -1.14 17.98
N VAL A 208 12.05 0.17 17.98
CA VAL A 208 12.67 0.87 16.85
C VAL A 208 14.05 1.40 17.23
N ARG A 209 15.06 0.57 17.01
CA ARG A 209 16.46 0.86 17.38
C ARG A 209 17.26 1.37 16.18
N PRO A 210 17.81 2.60 16.21
CA PRO A 210 18.56 3.16 15.08
C PRO A 210 19.71 2.27 14.58
N GLU A 211 20.44 1.60 15.48
CA GLU A 211 21.51 0.66 15.13
C GLU A 211 21.01 -0.53 14.31
N GLU A 212 19.87 -1.12 14.69
CA GLU A 212 19.26 -2.22 13.93
C GLU A 212 18.78 -1.74 12.56
N LEU A 213 18.18 -0.55 12.50
CA LEU A 213 17.79 0.05 11.24
C LEU A 213 19.00 0.32 10.31
N ARG A 214 20.20 0.59 10.85
CA ARG A 214 21.43 0.70 10.04
C ARG A 214 21.85 -0.65 9.46
N SER A 215 21.75 -1.71 10.25
CA SER A 215 22.01 -3.09 9.80
C SER A 215 20.99 -3.55 8.74
N GLN A 216 19.72 -3.21 8.91
CA GLN A 216 18.67 -3.46 7.91
C GLN A 216 18.86 -2.59 6.65
N LEU A 217 19.32 -1.35 6.79
CA LEU A 217 19.64 -0.49 5.66
C LEU A 217 20.72 -1.08 4.76
N ALA A 218 21.74 -1.72 5.33
CA ALA A 218 22.75 -2.43 4.54
C ALA A 218 22.11 -3.51 3.67
N GLN A 219 21.26 -4.36 4.26
CA GLN A 219 20.51 -5.38 3.53
C GLN A 219 19.59 -4.81 2.46
N PHE A 220 18.94 -3.67 2.72
CA PHE A 220 18.11 -2.98 1.72
C PHE A 220 18.92 -2.52 0.51
N LYS A 221 20.15 -2.03 0.73
CA LYS A 221 21.04 -1.63 -0.36
C LYS A 221 21.47 -2.84 -1.18
N ASP A 222 21.82 -3.94 -0.52
CA ASP A 222 22.16 -5.19 -1.21
C ASP A 222 20.99 -5.68 -2.09
N ILE A 223 19.75 -5.63 -1.55
CA ILE A 223 18.53 -5.96 -2.30
C ILE A 223 18.29 -4.99 -3.47
N ASP A 224 18.53 -3.70 -3.28
CA ASP A 224 18.36 -2.68 -4.32
C ASP A 224 19.37 -2.86 -5.46
N GLU A 225 20.60 -3.25 -5.15
CA GLU A 225 21.69 -3.45 -6.09
C GLU A 225 21.59 -4.80 -6.84
N ASP A 226 20.80 -5.76 -6.34
CA ASP A 226 20.58 -7.05 -7.01
C ASP A 226 19.74 -6.88 -8.29
N GLU A 227 20.40 -6.94 -9.45
CA GLU A 227 19.76 -6.84 -10.77
C GLU A 227 18.95 -8.10 -11.16
N SER A 228 19.10 -9.21 -10.43
CA SER A 228 18.34 -10.44 -10.69
C SER A 228 16.92 -10.41 -10.12
N LEU A 229 16.66 -9.51 -9.16
CA LEU A 229 15.36 -9.34 -8.53
C LEU A 229 14.48 -8.34 -9.29
N THR A 230 13.23 -8.70 -9.50
CA THR A 230 12.18 -7.78 -9.93
C THR A 230 11.81 -6.81 -8.81
N SER A 231 11.11 -5.71 -9.13
CA SER A 231 10.65 -4.76 -8.11
C SER A 231 9.79 -5.43 -7.02
N ALA A 232 8.91 -6.36 -7.40
CA ALA A 232 8.06 -7.08 -6.45
C ALA A 232 8.88 -7.97 -5.50
N GLU A 233 9.91 -8.64 -6.02
CA GLU A 233 10.83 -9.45 -5.20
C GLU A 233 11.68 -8.59 -4.27
N LYS A 234 12.13 -7.41 -4.73
CA LYS A 234 12.81 -6.44 -3.88
C LYS A 234 11.91 -5.97 -2.74
N ASP A 235 10.65 -5.64 -3.03
CA ASP A 235 9.69 -5.20 -2.03
C ASP A 235 9.38 -6.32 -1.02
N ALA A 236 9.22 -7.56 -1.47
CA ALA A 236 9.04 -8.73 -0.62
C ALA A 236 10.27 -9.01 0.27
N ALA A 237 11.49 -8.98 -0.30
CA ALA A 237 12.72 -9.18 0.45
C ALA A 237 12.92 -8.09 1.51
N LYS A 238 12.63 -6.83 1.17
CA LYS A 238 12.67 -5.71 2.12
C LYS A 238 11.67 -5.86 3.27
N ARG A 239 10.44 -6.31 2.98
CA ARG A 239 9.46 -6.62 4.03
C ARG A 239 9.94 -7.75 4.96
N ALA A 240 10.59 -8.77 4.40
CA ALA A 240 11.18 -9.86 5.17
C ALA A 240 12.29 -9.36 6.11
N VAL A 241 13.18 -8.47 5.64
CA VAL A 241 14.24 -7.85 6.46
C VAL A 241 13.65 -7.06 7.64
N LEU A 242 12.51 -6.39 7.43
CA LEU A 242 11.81 -5.65 8.48
C LEU A 242 10.98 -6.54 9.41
N GLY A 243 10.84 -7.83 9.12
CA GLY A 243 9.93 -8.73 9.84
C GLY A 243 8.47 -8.29 9.74
N SER A 244 8.08 -7.57 8.69
CA SER A 244 6.71 -7.10 8.48
C SER A 244 5.99 -8.03 7.51
N PRO A 245 5.22 -9.02 7.99
CA PRO A 245 4.34 -9.77 7.11
C PRO A 245 3.26 -8.78 6.67
N GLY A 246 3.07 -8.55 5.37
CA GLY A 246 2.15 -7.52 4.84
C GLY A 246 0.71 -7.63 5.39
N PRO A 247 -0.25 -6.84 4.85
CA PRO A 247 -1.60 -6.76 5.40
C PRO A 247 -2.20 -8.16 5.71
N PRO A 248 -2.76 -8.40 6.91
CA PRO A 248 -3.32 -9.69 7.25
C PRO A 248 -4.33 -10.16 6.21
N VAL A 249 -4.29 -11.44 5.86
CA VAL A 249 -5.27 -12.02 4.92
C VAL A 249 -6.64 -12.00 5.56
N ALA A 250 -7.61 -11.33 4.92
CA ALA A 250 -8.99 -11.27 5.38
C ALA A 250 -9.78 -12.46 4.83
N TYR A 251 -10.19 -13.39 5.68
CA TYR A 251 -10.95 -14.58 5.28
C TYR A 251 -12.45 -14.36 5.45
N LYS A 252 -13.20 -14.29 4.33
CA LYS A 252 -14.67 -14.37 4.34
C LYS A 252 -15.16 -15.83 4.26
N LYS A 253 -14.38 -16.70 3.61
CA LYS A 253 -14.53 -18.16 3.66
C LYS A 253 -13.79 -18.68 4.91
N PRO A 254 -14.40 -19.54 5.75
CA PRO A 254 -13.73 -20.11 6.92
C PRO A 254 -12.41 -20.80 6.54
N LYS A 255 -11.34 -20.49 7.26
CA LYS A 255 -9.98 -20.98 6.94
C LYS A 255 -9.89 -22.50 7.08
N GLU A 256 -10.70 -23.08 7.96
CA GLU A 256 -10.78 -24.52 8.24
C GLU A 256 -11.32 -25.31 7.04
N ALA A 257 -12.13 -24.68 6.17
CA ALA A 257 -12.68 -25.33 4.98
C ALA A 257 -11.58 -25.80 4.02
N PHE A 258 -10.48 -25.04 3.92
CA PHE A 258 -9.33 -25.38 3.07
C PHE A 258 -8.63 -26.68 3.47
N ALA A 259 -8.73 -27.10 4.74
CA ALA A 259 -8.15 -28.37 5.20
C ALA A 259 -8.81 -29.59 4.54
N HIS A 260 -10.05 -29.45 4.08
CA HIS A 260 -10.84 -30.52 3.48
C HIS A 260 -10.90 -30.45 1.95
N GLU A 261 -10.32 -29.40 1.36
CA GLU A 261 -10.36 -29.14 -0.07
C GLU A 261 -9.11 -29.68 -0.78
N ARG A 262 -9.33 -30.22 -1.98
CA ARG A 262 -8.23 -30.69 -2.81
C ARG A 262 -7.39 -29.48 -3.26
N GLY A 263 -6.18 -29.38 -2.71
CA GLY A 263 -5.25 -28.30 -2.99
C GLY A 263 -5.38 -27.09 -2.05
N GLY A 264 -6.24 -27.16 -1.03
CA GLY A 264 -6.45 -26.03 -0.11
C GLY A 264 -5.20 -25.62 0.67
N SER A 265 -4.29 -26.56 0.97
CA SER A 265 -2.98 -26.22 1.56
C SER A 265 -2.12 -25.32 0.65
N TYR A 266 -2.18 -25.53 -0.67
CA TYR A 266 -1.45 -24.74 -1.65
C TYR A 266 -2.08 -23.36 -1.85
N ASP A 267 -3.41 -23.27 -1.74
CA ASP A 267 -4.10 -21.99 -1.74
C ASP A 267 -3.78 -21.17 -0.49
N LEU A 268 -3.75 -21.80 0.68
CA LEU A 268 -3.29 -21.16 1.93
C LEU A 268 -1.84 -20.65 1.80
N ALA A 269 -0.94 -21.43 1.22
CA ALA A 269 0.43 -20.99 0.95
C ALA A 269 0.47 -19.78 -0.01
N ALA A 270 -0.33 -19.82 -1.08
CA ALA A 270 -0.44 -18.70 -2.02
C ALA A 270 -0.97 -17.42 -1.34
N HIS A 271 -1.96 -17.53 -0.44
CA HIS A 271 -2.48 -16.39 0.31
C HIS A 271 -1.39 -15.71 1.15
N GLU A 272 -0.59 -16.50 1.88
CA GLU A 272 0.51 -15.95 2.70
C GLU A 272 1.64 -15.40 1.83
N ALA A 273 1.94 -16.03 0.69
CA ALA A 273 2.93 -15.52 -0.27
C ALA A 273 2.49 -14.18 -0.88
N LEU A 274 1.22 -14.04 -1.26
CA LEU A 274 0.65 -12.78 -1.73
C LEU A 274 0.68 -11.70 -0.65
N ARG A 275 0.39 -12.05 0.61
CA ARG A 275 0.52 -11.16 1.76
C ARG A 275 1.97 -10.75 2.01
N ALA A 276 2.93 -11.66 1.92
CA ALA A 276 4.35 -11.37 2.06
C ALA A 276 4.84 -10.44 0.93
N ALA A 277 4.26 -10.58 -0.26
CA ALA A 277 4.39 -9.64 -1.38
C ALA A 277 3.56 -8.34 -1.19
N GLY A 278 2.96 -8.12 -0.03
CA GLY A 278 2.30 -6.88 0.35
C GLY A 278 0.92 -6.65 -0.21
N HIS A 279 0.36 -7.64 -0.89
CA HIS A 279 -0.98 -7.49 -1.43
C HIS A 279 -2.01 -7.48 -0.30
N GLU A 280 -3.03 -6.65 -0.47
CA GLU A 280 -4.25 -6.81 0.32
C GLU A 280 -4.97 -8.04 -0.23
N VAL A 281 -5.05 -9.10 0.59
CA VAL A 281 -5.68 -10.37 0.21
C VAL A 281 -6.98 -10.54 0.98
N VAL A 282 -8.10 -10.55 0.26
CA VAL A 282 -9.42 -10.93 0.81
C VAL A 282 -9.87 -12.22 0.15
N VAL A 283 -9.91 -13.30 0.92
CA VAL A 283 -10.47 -14.58 0.47
C VAL A 283 -11.99 -14.48 0.49
N ARG A 284 -12.62 -14.61 -0.67
CA ARG A 284 -14.07 -14.42 -0.84
C ARG A 284 -14.83 -15.66 -0.36
N LYS A 285 -16.10 -15.46 -0.02
CA LYS A 285 -17.06 -16.53 0.23
C LYS A 285 -17.49 -17.18 -1.09
N GLU A 286 -17.89 -18.44 -1.04
CA GLU A 286 -18.39 -19.19 -2.19
C GLU A 286 -19.92 -19.19 -2.20
N ASP A 287 -20.53 -18.04 -2.50
CA ASP A 287 -21.98 -17.85 -2.47
C ASP A 287 -22.58 -17.36 -3.78
N ALA A 288 -21.84 -17.48 -4.89
CA ALA A 288 -22.36 -17.16 -6.22
C ALA A 288 -23.63 -17.98 -6.53
N PRO A 289 -24.66 -17.37 -7.14
CA PRO A 289 -25.87 -18.09 -7.53
C PRO A 289 -25.59 -19.21 -8.53
N GLU A 290 -26.52 -20.16 -8.64
CA GLU A 290 -26.39 -21.27 -9.57
C GLU A 290 -26.15 -20.78 -11.02
N GLY A 291 -25.17 -21.38 -11.69
CA GLY A 291 -24.76 -20.99 -13.05
C GLY A 291 -23.63 -19.96 -13.10
N PHE A 292 -23.32 -19.28 -11.99
CA PHE A 292 -22.20 -18.35 -11.87
C PHE A 292 -20.97 -18.99 -11.22
N SER A 293 -19.80 -18.40 -11.47
CA SER A 293 -18.53 -18.84 -10.89
C SER A 293 -18.19 -18.02 -9.64
N ASN A 294 -17.73 -18.71 -8.60
CA ASN A 294 -17.05 -18.07 -7.48
C ASN A 294 -15.63 -17.71 -7.91
N ILE A 295 -15.28 -16.43 -7.78
CA ILE A 295 -13.90 -15.95 -7.91
C ILE A 295 -13.25 -15.96 -6.54
N ASP A 296 -12.04 -16.50 -6.44
CA ASP A 296 -11.41 -16.85 -5.16
C ASP A 296 -11.12 -15.63 -4.28
N LEU A 297 -10.52 -14.56 -4.85
CA LEU A 297 -9.92 -13.46 -4.09
C LEU A 297 -10.44 -12.09 -4.54
N LEU A 298 -10.44 -11.12 -3.61
CA LEU A 298 -10.12 -9.74 -3.95
C LEU A 298 -8.65 -9.52 -3.62
N LEU A 299 -7.88 -9.12 -4.63
CA LEU A 299 -6.48 -8.77 -4.49
C LEU A 299 -6.29 -7.30 -4.83
N ASP A 300 -5.79 -6.50 -3.88
CA ASP A 300 -5.68 -5.04 -3.99
C ASP A 300 -7.02 -4.39 -4.43
N GLY A 301 -8.15 -4.92 -3.92
CA GLY A 301 -9.51 -4.48 -4.23
C GLY A 301 -10.07 -4.93 -5.58
N ARG A 302 -9.36 -5.76 -6.37
CA ARG A 302 -9.83 -6.27 -7.68
C ARG A 302 -10.07 -7.78 -7.62
N LEU A 303 -11.06 -8.27 -8.37
CA LEU A 303 -11.29 -9.71 -8.51
C LEU A 303 -10.05 -10.41 -9.05
N CYS A 304 -9.62 -11.45 -8.34
CA CYS A 304 -8.45 -12.25 -8.65
C CYS A 304 -8.79 -13.73 -8.52
N GLU A 305 -8.58 -14.47 -9.62
CA GLU A 305 -8.75 -15.92 -9.62
C GLU A 305 -7.42 -16.59 -9.28
N LEU A 306 -7.41 -17.48 -8.29
CA LEU A 306 -6.24 -18.24 -7.86
C LEU A 306 -6.22 -19.61 -8.55
N LYS A 307 -5.04 -20.03 -8.98
CA LYS A 307 -4.81 -21.33 -9.60
C LYS A 307 -3.55 -21.93 -9.01
N SER A 308 -3.71 -23.01 -8.25
CA SER A 308 -2.60 -23.76 -7.63
C SER A 308 -2.46 -25.15 -8.27
N PRO A 309 -1.92 -25.27 -9.50
CA PRO A 309 -1.70 -26.56 -10.14
C PRO A 309 -0.79 -27.48 -9.31
N THR A 310 -1.13 -28.77 -9.29
CA THR A 310 -0.33 -29.81 -8.64
C THR A 310 0.25 -30.79 -9.66
N SER A 311 1.35 -31.44 -9.29
CA SER A 311 2.08 -32.43 -10.11
C SER A 311 1.19 -33.58 -10.63
N ASP A 312 0.23 -34.06 -9.85
CA ASP A 312 -0.73 -35.11 -10.25
C ASP A 312 -1.73 -34.66 -11.33
N ALA A 313 -1.97 -33.35 -11.45
CA ALA A 313 -2.89 -32.77 -12.43
C ALA A 313 -2.16 -32.25 -13.69
N SER A 314 -0.85 -32.06 -13.62
CA SER A 314 0.01 -31.67 -14.74
C SER A 314 0.67 -32.91 -15.35
N GLY A 315 0.00 -33.51 -16.34
CA GLY A 315 0.62 -34.57 -17.14
C GLY A 315 1.97 -34.14 -17.72
N ILE A 316 2.78 -35.12 -18.11
CA ILE A 316 4.20 -35.09 -18.53
C ILE A 316 4.52 -34.10 -19.70
N ASN A 317 3.54 -33.32 -20.18
CA ASN A 317 3.62 -32.40 -21.32
C ASN A 317 3.85 -30.92 -20.92
N GLY A 318 5.08 -30.58 -20.56
CA GLY A 318 5.63 -29.22 -20.61
C GLY A 318 4.75 -28.11 -19.99
N LEU A 319 4.77 -26.92 -20.60
CA LEU A 319 4.12 -25.69 -20.10
C LEU A 319 2.59 -25.63 -20.33
N ARG A 320 1.94 -26.72 -20.78
CA ARG A 320 0.50 -26.72 -21.13
C ARG A 320 -0.42 -26.51 -19.94
N PHE A 321 0.04 -26.83 -18.73
CA PHE A 321 -0.77 -26.62 -17.53
C PHE A 321 -1.00 -25.12 -17.26
N ILE A 322 -0.04 -24.26 -17.61
CA ILE A 322 -0.15 -22.79 -17.47
C ILE A 322 -1.29 -22.29 -18.35
N GLU A 323 -1.25 -22.65 -19.64
CA GLU A 323 -2.32 -22.34 -20.61
C GLU A 323 -3.69 -22.82 -20.11
N ARG A 324 -3.78 -24.08 -19.67
CA ARG A 324 -5.05 -24.67 -19.23
C ARG A 324 -5.62 -23.94 -18.01
N ASN A 325 -4.79 -23.60 -17.03
CA ASN A 325 -5.23 -22.91 -15.82
C ASN A 325 -5.64 -21.47 -16.11
N ILE A 326 -4.86 -20.75 -16.92
CA ILE A 326 -5.20 -19.40 -17.35
C ILE A 326 -6.53 -19.40 -18.12
N ARG A 327 -6.69 -20.31 -19.08
CA ARG A 327 -7.96 -20.45 -19.83
C ARG A 327 -9.14 -20.83 -18.94
N LYS A 328 -8.92 -21.60 -17.87
CA LYS A 328 -9.97 -21.93 -16.90
C LYS A 328 -10.38 -20.67 -16.11
N ALA A 329 -9.40 -19.90 -15.63
CA ALA A 329 -9.64 -18.65 -14.93
C ALA A 329 -10.44 -17.66 -15.80
N VAL A 330 -10.02 -17.48 -17.06
CA VAL A 330 -10.75 -16.63 -18.04
C VAL A 330 -12.22 -17.04 -18.14
N ARG A 331 -12.52 -18.34 -18.22
CA ARG A 331 -13.90 -18.84 -18.27
C ARG A 331 -14.70 -18.62 -16.99
N GLN A 332 -14.04 -18.58 -15.82
CA GLN A 332 -14.72 -18.26 -14.56
C GLN A 332 -15.09 -16.79 -14.52
N PHE A 333 -14.20 -15.92 -15.00
CA PHE A 333 -14.43 -14.48 -15.15
C PHE A 333 -15.58 -14.14 -16.13
N GLU A 334 -15.80 -14.94 -17.17
CA GLU A 334 -16.95 -14.83 -18.08
C GLU A 334 -18.30 -15.14 -17.41
N LYS A 335 -18.28 -15.88 -16.30
CA LYS A 335 -19.46 -16.37 -15.59
C LYS A 335 -19.62 -15.73 -14.20
N VAL A 336 -19.12 -14.52 -14.00
CA VAL A 336 -19.31 -13.80 -12.74
C VAL A 336 -20.70 -13.16 -12.72
N GLU A 337 -21.32 -13.12 -11.54
CA GLU A 337 -22.58 -12.41 -11.33
C GLU A 337 -22.42 -10.92 -11.68
N GLY A 338 -23.38 -10.36 -12.43
CA GLY A 338 -23.27 -9.00 -13.00
C GLY A 338 -22.62 -8.94 -14.38
N GLY A 339 -22.21 -10.09 -14.95
CA GLY A 339 -21.73 -10.23 -16.31
C GLY A 339 -20.21 -10.42 -16.40
N PRO A 340 -19.69 -10.65 -17.62
CA PRO A 340 -18.27 -10.89 -17.83
C PRO A 340 -17.41 -9.73 -17.34
N VAL A 341 -16.59 -10.01 -16.32
CA VAL A 341 -15.51 -9.11 -15.92
C VAL A 341 -14.27 -9.63 -16.64
N ARG A 342 -13.71 -8.88 -17.59
CA ARG A 342 -12.46 -9.35 -18.25
C ARG A 342 -11.42 -9.63 -17.17
N PRO A 343 -10.68 -10.75 -17.27
CA PRO A 343 -9.82 -11.21 -16.20
C PRO A 343 -8.87 -10.09 -15.78
N SER A 344 -9.13 -9.54 -14.60
CA SER A 344 -8.46 -8.37 -14.07
C SER A 344 -7.15 -8.75 -13.38
N ILE A 345 -7.11 -9.93 -12.75
CA ILE A 345 -5.92 -10.53 -12.12
C ILE A 345 -6.09 -12.06 -12.14
N VAL A 346 -5.04 -12.79 -12.54
CA VAL A 346 -4.92 -14.23 -12.28
C VAL A 346 -3.69 -14.47 -11.41
N ALA A 347 -3.84 -15.09 -10.25
CA ALA A 347 -2.73 -15.57 -9.44
C ALA A 347 -2.47 -17.04 -9.78
N LEU A 348 -1.26 -17.36 -10.24
CA LEU A 348 -0.87 -18.71 -10.63
C LEU A 348 0.25 -19.20 -9.72
N ASN A 349 -0.09 -20.09 -8.80
CA ASN A 349 0.85 -20.71 -7.87
C ASN A 349 1.48 -21.98 -8.47
N CYS A 350 2.68 -21.84 -9.02
CA CYS A 350 3.45 -22.93 -9.63
C CYS A 350 4.47 -23.58 -8.67
N GLU A 351 4.37 -23.39 -7.35
CA GLU A 351 5.38 -23.85 -6.40
C GLU A 351 5.58 -25.38 -6.39
N GLU A 352 4.50 -26.13 -6.62
CA GLU A 352 4.47 -27.60 -6.59
C GLU A 352 4.65 -28.27 -7.96
N VAL A 353 4.80 -27.47 -9.03
CA VAL A 353 4.99 -28.00 -10.39
C VAL A 353 6.42 -27.78 -10.86
N PRO A 354 7.03 -28.78 -11.52
CA PRO A 354 8.41 -28.67 -11.98
C PRO A 354 8.48 -27.78 -13.23
N VAL A 355 8.58 -26.47 -13.01
CA VAL A 355 8.75 -25.47 -14.06
C VAL A 355 9.85 -24.47 -13.67
N THR A 356 10.69 -24.10 -14.63
CA THR A 356 11.66 -23.03 -14.41
C THR A 356 10.94 -21.68 -14.39
N ARG A 357 11.44 -20.73 -13.61
CA ARG A 357 10.90 -19.37 -13.57
C ARG A 357 10.89 -18.73 -14.96
N GLU A 358 11.97 -18.90 -15.71
CA GLU A 358 12.12 -18.35 -17.07
C GLU A 358 11.05 -18.89 -18.03
N ASP A 359 10.83 -20.20 -18.05
CA ASP A 359 9.85 -20.82 -18.94
C ASP A 359 8.41 -20.48 -18.55
N ALA A 360 8.13 -20.43 -17.24
CA ALA A 360 6.84 -20.00 -16.73
C ALA A 360 6.53 -18.56 -17.14
N LEU A 361 7.49 -17.64 -16.97
CA LEU A 361 7.36 -16.23 -17.37
C LEU A 361 7.09 -16.09 -18.88
N LYS A 362 7.88 -16.78 -19.72
CA LYS A 362 7.67 -16.77 -21.18
C LYS A 362 6.27 -17.24 -21.55
N ARG A 363 5.79 -18.32 -20.93
CA ARG A 363 4.47 -18.86 -21.23
C ARG A 363 3.34 -17.96 -20.73
N VAL A 364 3.44 -17.43 -19.50
CA VAL A 364 2.44 -16.51 -18.95
C VAL A 364 2.26 -15.28 -19.84
N ARG A 365 3.36 -14.63 -20.26
CA ARG A 365 3.29 -13.47 -21.16
C ARG A 365 2.58 -13.77 -22.48
N LEU A 366 2.83 -14.96 -23.05
CA LEU A 366 2.14 -15.42 -24.25
C LEU A 366 0.62 -15.55 -24.02
N GLU A 367 0.22 -16.15 -22.91
CA GLU A 367 -1.20 -16.36 -22.59
C GLU A 367 -1.93 -15.07 -22.20
N MET A 368 -1.25 -14.14 -21.51
CA MET A 368 -1.79 -12.81 -21.25
C MET A 368 -2.15 -12.07 -22.53
N SER A 369 -1.31 -12.18 -23.57
CA SER A 369 -1.56 -11.59 -24.88
C SER A 369 -2.75 -12.26 -25.59
N ARG A 370 -2.84 -13.60 -25.54
CA ARG A 370 -3.91 -14.38 -26.19
C ARG A 370 -5.28 -14.19 -25.57
N HIS A 371 -5.34 -14.04 -24.25
CA HIS A 371 -6.57 -14.01 -23.48
C HIS A 371 -6.94 -12.62 -22.93
N ASP A 372 -6.20 -11.58 -23.33
CA ASP A 372 -6.42 -10.19 -22.91
C ASP A 372 -6.51 -10.02 -21.38
N ILE A 373 -5.53 -10.60 -20.67
CA ILE A 373 -5.45 -10.55 -19.20
C ILE A 373 -4.62 -9.33 -18.78
N ASP A 374 -5.15 -8.52 -17.87
CA ASP A 374 -4.51 -7.29 -17.39
C ASP A 374 -3.28 -7.54 -16.53
N ARG A 375 -3.33 -8.55 -15.66
CA ARG A 375 -2.32 -8.82 -14.63
C ARG A 375 -2.26 -10.30 -14.32
N VAL A 376 -1.05 -10.85 -14.24
CA VAL A 376 -0.80 -12.20 -13.70
C VAL A 376 0.23 -12.09 -12.59
N ILE A 377 -0.07 -12.69 -11.44
CA ILE A 377 0.90 -12.87 -10.37
C ILE A 377 1.33 -14.33 -10.41
N LEU A 378 2.60 -14.54 -10.75
CA LEU A 378 3.16 -15.88 -10.89
C LEU A 378 4.03 -16.18 -9.68
N LEU A 379 3.69 -17.23 -8.94
CA LEU A 379 4.51 -17.76 -7.85
C LEU A 379 5.27 -18.97 -8.39
N THR A 380 6.59 -19.01 -8.23
CA THR A 380 7.43 -20.13 -8.67
C THR A 380 8.23 -20.70 -7.51
N ARG A 381 8.77 -21.90 -7.73
CA ARG A 381 9.51 -22.65 -6.72
C ARG A 381 10.63 -21.81 -6.08
N GLY A 382 10.73 -21.86 -4.76
CA GLY A 382 11.68 -21.05 -3.99
C GLY A 382 11.10 -19.71 -3.50
N GLY A 383 9.77 -19.53 -3.61
CA GLY A 383 9.07 -18.35 -3.09
C GLY A 383 9.20 -17.10 -3.97
N ALA A 384 9.68 -17.24 -5.21
CA ALA A 384 9.78 -16.13 -6.15
C ALA A 384 8.40 -15.72 -6.67
N ILE A 385 8.12 -14.41 -6.66
CA ILE A 385 6.84 -13.82 -7.04
C ILE A 385 7.07 -12.79 -8.14
N ASP A 386 6.44 -13.01 -9.30
CA ASP A 386 6.48 -12.10 -10.44
C ASP A 386 5.11 -11.42 -10.63
N ASP A 387 5.04 -10.10 -10.45
CA ASP A 387 3.86 -9.28 -10.74
C ASP A 387 3.89 -8.73 -12.18
N ILE A 388 3.24 -9.45 -13.10
CA ILE A 388 3.31 -9.22 -14.54
C ILE A 388 2.07 -8.41 -14.95
N LYS A 389 2.28 -7.18 -15.44
CA LYS A 389 1.23 -6.26 -15.87
C LYS A 389 1.27 -6.07 -17.38
N LYS A 390 0.10 -5.96 -18.00
CA LYS A 390 -0.06 -5.62 -19.42
C LYS A 390 0.11 -4.13 -19.67
#